data_AF-A0A3C0I5A5-F1
#
_entry.id   AF-A0A3C0I5A5-F1
#
_cell.length_a   1.000
_cell.length_b   1.000
_cell.length_c   1.000
_cell.angle_alpha   90.00
_cell.angle_beta   90.00
_cell.angle_gamma   90.00
#
_symmetry.space_group_name_H-M   'P 1'
#
loop_
_entity.id
_entity.type
_entity.pdbx_description
1 polymer ?
#
loop_
_entity_poly.entity_id
_entity_poly.type
_entity_poly.pdbx_seq_one_letter_code
_entity_poly.pdbx_strand_id
1 'polypeptide(L)'
;MSSIQRALISVSDKSGIVPFAQALIEQNVEILSTGGTAKLLAEKGIAVKEVSDYTGFPEMMAGRVKTLHPKIHGGLLGRRGIDEAVMSDQGIAPIDLLVVNLYPFEQTIAKPDCDLATAIENIDIGGPAMLRS
;
A
#
# COMPACT_ATOMS: atom_id res chain seq x y z
N MET A 1 13.43 12.87 14.65
CA MET A 1 12.53 12.09 13.78
C MET A 1 12.89 12.44 12.35
N SER A 2 13.11 11.44 11.49
CA SER A 2 13.35 11.69 10.06
C SER A 2 12.07 12.24 9.43
N SER A 3 12.21 13.23 8.53
CA SER A 3 11.10 13.72 7.72
C SER A 3 10.49 12.58 6.91
N ILE A 4 9.17 12.56 6.74
CA ILE A 4 8.49 11.62 5.84
C ILE A 4 8.86 12.05 4.43
N GLN A 5 9.39 11.13 3.63
CA GLN A 5 9.76 11.36 2.23
C GLN A 5 8.90 10.50 1.29
N ARG A 6 8.46 9.32 1.76
CA ARG A 6 7.62 8.40 0.98
C ARG A 6 6.52 7.78 1.84
N ALA A 7 5.30 7.79 1.30
CA ALA A 7 4.14 7.13 1.89
C ALA A 7 3.62 6.01 0.96
N LEU A 8 3.30 4.85 1.53
CA LEU A 8 2.56 3.78 0.86
C LEU A 8 1.11 3.79 1.35
N ILE A 9 0.17 4.00 0.43
CA ILE A 9 -1.26 4.10 0.74
C ILE A 9 -2.01 2.94 0.05
N SER A 10 -2.61 2.05 0.85
CA SER A 10 -3.42 0.93 0.37
C SER A 10 -4.63 0.74 1.28
N VAL A 11 -5.77 1.32 0.91
CA VAL A 11 -6.96 1.36 1.76
C VAL A 11 -8.20 0.80 1.08
N SER A 12 -8.91 -0.05 1.81
CA SER A 12 -10.26 -0.51 1.45
C SER A 12 -11.27 0.63 1.60
N ASP A 13 -11.38 1.20 2.81
CA ASP A 13 -12.16 2.40 3.10
C ASP A 13 -11.36 3.64 2.71
N LYS A 14 -11.92 4.41 1.77
CA LYS A 14 -11.29 5.59 1.17
C LYS A 14 -11.75 6.90 1.81
N SER A 15 -12.50 6.82 2.90
CA SER A 15 -12.96 7.98 3.66
C SER A 15 -11.79 8.87 4.06
N GLY A 16 -11.85 10.15 3.66
CA GLY A 16 -10.81 11.14 3.97
C GLY A 16 -9.47 10.97 3.23
N ILE A 17 -9.31 9.97 2.35
CA ILE A 17 -7.98 9.68 1.80
C ILE A 17 -7.47 10.76 0.83
N VAL A 18 -8.38 11.41 0.10
CA VAL A 18 -8.05 12.46 -0.87
C VAL A 18 -7.44 13.69 -0.17
N PRO A 19 -8.11 14.34 0.80
CA PRO A 19 -7.49 15.48 1.50
C PRO A 19 -6.23 15.09 2.28
N PHE A 20 -6.16 13.85 2.79
CA PHE A 20 -4.96 13.35 3.45
C PHE A 20 -3.77 13.24 2.48
N ALA A 21 -3.97 12.62 1.32
CA ALA A 21 -2.93 12.48 0.29
C ALA A 21 -2.53 13.84 -0.30
N GLN A 22 -3.48 14.77 -0.44
CA GLN A 22 -3.19 16.15 -0.87
C GLN A 22 -2.21 16.84 0.09
N ALA A 23 -2.44 16.73 1.40
CA ALA A 23 -1.54 17.31 2.41
C ALA A 23 -0.13 16.69 2.37
N LEU A 24 0.00 15.40 2.03
CA LEU A 24 1.30 14.75 1.86
C LEU A 24 2.06 15.30 0.64
N ILE A 25 1.37 15.49 -0.50
CA ILE A 25 1.98 16.09 -1.70
C ILE A 25 2.44 17.53 -1.45
N GLU A 26 1.67 18.33 -0.70
CA GLU A 26 2.06 19.69 -0.32
C GLU A 26 3.36 19.74 0.52
N GLN A 27 3.68 18.63 1.20
CA GLN A 27 4.93 18.44 1.93
C GLN A 27 6.03 17.76 1.08
N ASN A 28 5.81 17.60 -0.22
CA ASN A 28 6.71 16.92 -1.17
C ASN A 28 6.94 15.43 -0.85
N VAL A 29 5.97 14.76 -0.24
CA VAL A 29 6.03 13.31 0.01
C VAL A 29 5.66 12.53 -1.25
N GLU A 30 6.51 11.60 -1.68
CA GLU A 30 6.17 10.68 -2.76
C GLU A 30 5.10 9.68 -2.29
N ILE A 31 4.03 9.53 -3.06
CA ILE A 31 2.95 8.58 -2.76
C ILE A 31 3.08 7.35 -3.66
N LEU A 32 3.25 6.18 -3.04
CA LEU A 32 3.01 4.88 -3.64
C LEU A 32 1.58 4.44 -3.35
N SER A 33 0.87 3.92 -4.34
CA SER A 33 -0.45 3.31 -4.12
C SER A 33 -0.74 2.21 -5.14
N THR A 34 -1.86 1.53 -4.99
CA THR A 34 -2.24 0.43 -5.87
C THR A 34 -3.75 0.30 -6.05
N GLY A 35 -4.16 -0.19 -7.22
CA GLY A 35 -5.54 -0.56 -7.51
C GLY A 35 -6.53 0.59 -7.30
N GLY A 36 -7.66 0.31 -6.66
CA GLY A 36 -8.72 1.30 -6.47
C GLY A 36 -8.31 2.55 -5.67
N THR A 37 -7.28 2.47 -4.83
CA THR A 37 -6.75 3.65 -4.13
C THR A 37 -5.94 4.53 -5.08
N ALA A 38 -5.00 3.94 -5.84
CA ALA A 38 -4.21 4.67 -6.84
C ALA A 38 -5.11 5.36 -7.87
N LYS A 39 -6.10 4.62 -8.40
CA LYS A 39 -7.09 5.15 -9.35
C LYS A 39 -7.83 6.37 -8.80
N LEU A 40 -8.35 6.28 -7.57
CA LEU A 40 -9.05 7.40 -6.94
C LEU A 40 -8.16 8.64 -6.81
N LEU A 41 -6.92 8.47 -6.36
CA LEU A 41 -5.98 9.59 -6.18
C LEU A 41 -5.65 10.23 -7.54
N ALA A 42 -5.34 9.42 -8.55
CA ALA A 42 -5.06 9.89 -9.90
C ALA A 42 -6.24 10.66 -10.52
N GLU A 43 -7.47 10.16 -10.36
CA GLU A 43 -8.71 10.84 -10.82
C GLU A 43 -8.94 12.20 -10.15
N LYS A 44 -8.34 12.42 -8.96
CA LYS A 44 -8.38 13.71 -8.25
C LYS A 44 -7.17 14.60 -8.54
N GLY A 45 -6.31 14.20 -9.49
CA GLY A 45 -5.12 14.97 -9.87
C GLY A 45 -3.97 14.86 -8.86
N ILE A 46 -4.04 13.92 -7.92
CA ILE A 46 -2.97 13.68 -6.95
C ILE A 46 -1.92 12.80 -7.62
N ALA A 47 -0.68 13.29 -7.65
CA ALA A 47 0.45 12.53 -8.18
C ALA A 47 0.66 11.26 -7.35
N VAL A 48 0.60 10.12 -8.02
CA VAL A 48 0.72 8.81 -7.40
C VAL A 48 1.52 7.89 -8.31
N LYS A 49 2.42 7.11 -7.71
CA LYS A 49 3.15 6.06 -8.40
C LYS A 49 2.50 4.72 -8.09
N GLU A 50 2.10 3.99 -9.13
CA GLU A 50 1.56 2.64 -9.00
C GLU A 50 2.63 1.70 -8.43
N VAL A 51 2.23 0.80 -7.54
CA VAL A 51 3.12 -0.22 -6.95
C VAL A 51 3.70 -1.13 -8.04
N SER A 52 2.95 -1.45 -9.09
CA SER A 52 3.45 -2.23 -10.22
C SER A 52 4.60 -1.53 -10.94
N ASP A 53 4.49 -0.21 -11.17
CA ASP A 53 5.54 0.60 -11.79
C ASP A 53 6.78 0.70 -10.89
N TYR A 54 6.58 0.84 -9.57
CA TYR A 54 7.67 0.89 -8.60
C TYR A 54 8.41 -0.45 -8.48
N THR A 55 7.66 -1.55 -8.41
CA THR A 55 8.23 -2.89 -8.25
C THR A 55 8.82 -3.42 -9.55
N GLY A 56 8.26 -3.01 -10.69
CA GLY A 56 8.50 -3.61 -12.01
C GLY A 56 7.75 -4.93 -12.21
N PHE A 57 6.81 -5.24 -11.32
CA PHE A 57 6.09 -6.51 -11.31
C PHE A 57 4.60 -6.26 -11.62
N PRO A 58 4.01 -6.97 -12.61
CA PRO A 58 2.62 -6.74 -13.00
C PRO A 58 1.65 -7.21 -11.93
N GLU A 59 0.43 -6.70 -11.97
CA GLU A 59 -0.65 -7.26 -11.16
C GLU A 59 -0.99 -8.68 -11.62
N MET A 60 -1.10 -9.62 -10.66
CA MET A 60 -1.41 -11.02 -10.93
C MET A 60 -2.44 -11.57 -9.95
N MET A 61 -3.10 -12.68 -10.33
CA MET A 61 -4.06 -13.40 -9.50
C MET A 61 -5.17 -12.47 -8.95
N ALA A 62 -5.76 -11.66 -9.83
CA ALA A 62 -6.79 -10.66 -9.48
C ALA A 62 -6.37 -9.71 -8.34
N GLY A 63 -5.09 -9.32 -8.30
CA GLY A 63 -4.57 -8.37 -7.32
C GLY A 63 -4.16 -8.97 -5.98
N ARG A 64 -4.23 -10.30 -5.81
CA ARG A 64 -3.82 -10.99 -4.57
C ARG A 64 -2.33 -10.84 -4.25
N VAL A 65 -1.48 -10.69 -5.27
CA VAL A 65 0.00 -10.67 -5.12
C VAL A 65 0.59 -9.40 -5.74
N LYS A 66 0.14 -8.23 -5.28
CA LYS A 66 0.65 -6.95 -5.78
C LYS A 66 1.63 -6.24 -4.84
N THR A 67 1.46 -6.39 -3.52
CA THR A 67 2.33 -5.74 -2.52
C THR A 67 3.31 -6.70 -1.83
N LEU A 68 3.17 -8.01 -2.04
CA LEU A 68 4.06 -9.06 -1.52
C LEU A 68 5.38 -9.11 -2.30
N HIS A 69 6.13 -8.01 -2.26
CA HIS A 69 7.34 -7.82 -3.05
C HIS A 69 8.49 -7.27 -2.18
N PRO A 70 9.76 -7.70 -2.39
CA PRO A 70 10.90 -7.23 -1.61
C PRO A 70 11.09 -5.71 -1.61
N LYS A 71 10.83 -5.02 -2.72
CA LYS A 71 10.88 -3.55 -2.76
C LYS A 71 9.86 -2.85 -1.86
N ILE A 72 8.73 -3.49 -1.55
CA ILE A 72 7.73 -2.96 -0.63
C ILE A 72 8.13 -3.30 0.80
N HIS A 73 8.29 -4.59 1.10
CA HIS A 73 8.60 -5.03 2.46
C HIS A 73 9.98 -4.59 2.94
N GLY A 74 11.01 -4.60 2.09
CA GLY A 74 12.32 -4.07 2.41
C GLY A 74 12.33 -2.54 2.60
N GLY A 75 11.43 -1.83 1.91
CA GLY A 75 11.22 -0.40 2.14
C GLY A 75 10.61 -0.10 3.52
N LEU A 76 9.72 -0.97 4.00
CA LEU A 76 9.07 -0.87 5.31
C LEU A 76 9.97 -1.36 6.47
N LEU A 77 10.65 -2.50 6.28
CA LEU A 77 11.47 -3.18 7.29
C LEU A 77 12.89 -2.62 7.43
N GLY A 78 13.36 -1.84 6.45
CA GLY A 78 14.74 -1.35 6.41
C GLY A 78 15.11 -0.53 7.63
N ARG A 79 16.15 -0.95 8.37
CA ARG A 79 16.60 -0.24 9.56
C ARG A 79 17.49 0.93 9.16
N ARG A 80 17.10 2.13 9.55
CA ARG A 80 17.86 3.36 9.31
C ARG A 80 19.20 3.33 10.07
N GLY A 81 20.25 3.75 9.39
CA GLY A 81 21.64 3.74 9.82
C GLY A 81 22.31 2.36 9.76
N ILE A 82 21.64 1.33 9.23
CA ILE A 82 22.12 -0.06 9.24
C ILE A 82 21.99 -0.69 7.86
N ASP A 83 20.80 -0.66 7.26
CA ASP A 83 20.49 -1.45 6.06
C ASP A 83 20.56 -0.63 4.75
N GLU A 84 20.96 0.64 4.79
CA GLU A 84 20.98 1.53 3.61
C GLU A 84 21.78 0.97 2.43
N ALA A 85 22.94 0.37 2.70
CA ALA A 85 23.81 -0.17 1.66
C ALA A 85 23.12 -1.31 0.89
N VAL A 86 22.59 -2.31 1.62
CA VAL A 86 21.91 -3.45 1.00
C VAL A 86 20.59 -3.04 0.32
N MET A 87 19.87 -2.07 0.89
CA MET A 87 18.67 -1.53 0.25
C MET A 87 19.01 -0.84 -1.07
N SER A 88 20.05 0.00 -1.08
CA SER A 88 20.50 0.71 -2.27
C SER A 88 20.97 -0.26 -3.37
N ASP A 89 21.75 -1.28 -3.01
CA ASP A 89 22.26 -2.29 -3.96
C ASP A 89 21.14 -3.06 -4.67
N GLN A 90 19.99 -3.20 -4.00
CA GLN A 90 18.80 -3.89 -4.53
C GLN A 90 17.76 -2.91 -5.12
N GLY A 91 18.07 -1.61 -5.18
CA GLY A 91 17.14 -0.59 -5.66
C GLY A 91 15.86 -0.48 -4.81
N ILE A 92 15.98 -0.70 -3.50
CA ILE A 92 14.91 -0.58 -2.51
C ILE A 92 15.02 0.79 -1.86
N ALA A 93 13.96 1.58 -1.96
CA ALA A 93 13.91 2.89 -1.33
C ALA A 93 13.06 2.82 -0.04
N PRO A 94 13.40 3.58 1.02
CA PRO A 94 12.70 3.52 2.30
C PRO A 94 11.25 4.01 2.16
N ILE A 95 10.34 3.41 2.92
CA ILE A 95 8.94 3.83 3.05
C ILE A 95 8.76 4.31 4.49
N ASP A 96 8.50 5.61 4.65
CA ASP A 96 8.50 6.23 5.98
C ASP A 96 7.12 6.23 6.64
N LEU A 97 6.06 6.10 5.82
CA LEU A 97 4.68 6.09 6.26
C LEU A 97 3.89 5.01 5.53
N LEU A 98 3.22 4.14 6.28
CA LEU A 98 2.24 3.20 5.77
C LEU A 98 0.83 3.63 6.19
N VAL A 99 -0.06 3.77 5.21
CA VAL A 99 -1.48 4.06 5.44
C VAL A 99 -2.29 2.93 4.84
N VAL A 100 -2.85 2.11 5.73
CA VAL A 100 -3.53 0.87 5.35
C VAL A 100 -4.73 0.64 6.25
N ASN A 101 -5.83 0.22 5.65
CA ASN A 101 -6.96 -0.41 6.33
C ASN A 101 -7.38 -1.63 5.51
N LEU A 102 -7.85 -2.65 6.23
CA LEU A 102 -8.04 -3.98 5.67
C LEU A 102 -9.40 -4.11 4.99
N TYR A 103 -9.57 -5.18 4.22
CA TYR A 103 -10.90 -5.55 3.74
C TYR A 103 -11.84 -5.76 4.93
N PRO A 104 -13.11 -5.32 4.84
CA PRO A 104 -14.05 -5.35 5.96
C PRO A 104 -14.60 -6.77 6.15
N PHE A 105 -13.71 -7.73 6.45
CA PHE A 105 -14.02 -9.16 6.50
C PHE A 105 -15.16 -9.47 7.46
N GLU A 106 -15.14 -8.89 8.66
CA GLU A 106 -16.22 -9.04 9.66
C GLU A 106 -17.57 -8.60 9.10
N GLN A 107 -17.62 -7.45 8.42
CA GLN A 107 -18.85 -6.94 7.80
C GLN A 107 -19.30 -7.83 6.64
N THR A 108 -18.35 -8.39 5.88
CA THR A 108 -18.64 -9.32 4.78
C THR A 108 -19.28 -10.60 5.29
N ILE A 109 -18.72 -11.25 6.31
CA ILE A 109 -19.27 -12.51 6.85
C ILE A 109 -20.55 -12.32 7.66
N ALA A 110 -20.84 -11.10 8.12
CA ALA A 110 -22.09 -10.78 8.79
C ALA A 110 -23.29 -10.67 7.83
N LYS A 111 -23.06 -10.60 6.50
CA LYS A 111 -24.15 -10.52 5.52
C LYS A 111 -24.91 -11.85 5.44
N PRO A 112 -26.26 -11.85 5.47
CA PRO A 112 -27.05 -13.08 5.45
C PRO A 112 -26.83 -13.99 4.22
N ASP A 113 -26.38 -13.42 3.11
CA ASP A 113 -26.15 -14.08 1.82
C ASP A 113 -24.67 -14.41 1.56
N CYS A 114 -23.79 -14.22 2.55
CA CYS A 114 -22.37 -14.52 2.40
C CYS A 114 -22.11 -16.02 2.37
N ASP A 115 -21.64 -16.52 1.24
CA ASP A 115 -21.17 -17.90 1.10
C ASP A 115 -19.66 -18.03 1.43
N LEU A 116 -19.18 -19.28 1.53
CA LEU A 116 -17.79 -19.56 1.86
C LEU A 116 -16.82 -18.98 0.81
N ALA A 117 -17.18 -19.02 -0.47
CA ALA A 117 -16.33 -18.48 -1.53
C ALA A 117 -16.16 -16.96 -1.37
N THR A 118 -17.25 -16.24 -1.12
CA THR A 118 -17.25 -14.79 -0.87
C THR A 118 -16.43 -14.45 0.37
N ALA A 119 -16.56 -15.22 1.45
CA ALA A 119 -15.72 -15.04 2.63
C ALA A 119 -14.23 -15.21 2.28
N ILE A 120 -13.84 -16.30 1.61
CA ILE A 120 -12.45 -16.58 1.23
C ILE A 120 -11.86 -15.47 0.35
N GLU A 121 -12.62 -14.93 -0.61
CA GLU A 121 -12.15 -13.81 -1.46
C GLU A 121 -11.93 -12.51 -0.69
N ASN A 122 -12.56 -12.34 0.47
CA ASN A 122 -12.42 -11.14 1.30
C ASN A 122 -11.32 -11.26 2.37
N ILE A 123 -10.56 -12.35 2.39
CA ILE A 123 -9.37 -12.48 3.26
C ILE A 123 -8.24 -11.65 2.68
N ASP A 124 -7.89 -10.56 3.35
CA ASP A 124 -6.76 -9.72 2.97
C ASP A 124 -5.42 -10.39 3.33
N ILE A 125 -4.51 -10.49 2.35
CA ILE A 125 -3.17 -11.05 2.53
C ILE A 125 -2.13 -9.93 2.56
N GLY A 126 -2.19 -9.01 1.60
CA GLY A 126 -1.21 -7.94 1.44
C GLY A 126 -1.28 -6.91 2.55
N GLY A 127 -2.49 -6.49 2.96
CA GLY A 127 -2.71 -5.52 4.02
C GLY A 127 -2.09 -5.95 5.35
N PRO A 128 -2.42 -7.14 5.89
CA PRO A 128 -1.82 -7.63 7.13
C PRO A 128 -0.31 -7.88 7.03
N ALA A 129 0.20 -8.31 5.87
CA ALA A 129 1.64 -8.47 5.67
C ALA A 129 2.38 -7.13 5.77
N MET A 130 1.85 -6.07 5.14
CA MET A 130 2.44 -4.73 5.22
C MET A 130 2.35 -4.14 6.64
N LEU A 131 1.21 -4.30 7.34
CA LEU A 131 1.04 -3.84 8.72
C LEU A 131 2.04 -4.45 9.71
N ARG A 132 2.56 -5.64 9.40
CA ARG A 132 3.47 -6.42 10.26
C ARG A 132 4.93 -6.39 9.80
N SER A 133 5.24 -5.55 8.80
CA SER A 133 6.60 -5.24 8.34
C SER A 133 7.17 -4.16 9.24
#